data_AF-A0A2N7FGS4-F1
#
_entry.id   AF-A0A2N7FGS4-F1
#
_cell.length_a   1.000
_cell.length_b   1.000
_cell.length_c   1.000
_cell.angle_alpha   90.00
_cell.angle_beta   90.00
_cell.angle_gamma   90.00
#
_symmetry.space_group_name_H-M   'P 1'
#
loop_
_entity.id
_entity.type
_entity.pdbx_description
1 polymer ?
#
loop_
_entity_poly.entity_id
_entity_poly.type
_entity_poly.pdbx_seq_one_letter_code
_entity_poly.pdbx_strand_id
1 'polypeptide(L)'
;MESVNYAQVNFINWILIFTVQTYLMVRFIKFMAFKAARYKKDETVSWREFLRLLVVQFLYCLVIMLGTLALIIPGLYIASKYAFADFEAILNDKPIFSSLSESWKNTEGIVGRLMMIFVFSCGLDIATGFIIEPSEDASTLLYFVTETLYGLISYSLMIFTYIIYFRIYIEKWSGRETLKLNTISG
;
A
#
# COMPACT_ATOMS: atom_id res chain seq x y z
N MET A 1 -1.56 36.47 21.48
CA MET A 1 -1.22 35.06 21.14
C MET A 1 -2.21 34.63 20.09
N GLU A 2 -1.78 34.46 18.84
CA GLU A 2 -2.64 33.87 17.80
C GLU A 2 -2.95 32.43 18.21
N SER A 3 -4.24 32.09 18.29
CA SER A 3 -4.66 30.71 18.53
C SER A 3 -4.22 29.86 17.33
N VAL A 4 -3.30 28.93 17.56
CA VAL A 4 -2.90 27.96 16.53
C VAL A 4 -4.16 27.22 16.07
N ASN A 5 -4.46 27.33 14.77
CA ASN A 5 -5.56 26.58 14.18
C ASN A 5 -5.12 25.11 14.01
N TYR A 6 -5.40 24.29 15.02
CA TYR A 6 -5.06 22.87 15.04
C TYR A 6 -5.56 22.11 13.80
N ALA A 7 -6.69 22.52 13.22
CA ALA A 7 -7.20 21.89 11.99
C ALA A 7 -6.28 22.16 10.79
N GLN A 8 -5.76 23.39 10.65
CA GLN A 8 -4.79 23.72 9.60
C GLN A 8 -3.47 22.97 9.78
N VAL A 9 -2.95 22.93 11.02
CA VAL A 9 -1.70 22.20 11.33
C VAL A 9 -1.85 20.71 11.03
N ASN A 10 -2.96 20.09 11.45
CA ASN A 10 -3.23 18.69 11.17
C ASN A 10 -3.34 18.45 9.66
N PHE A 11 -4.07 19.30 8.93
CA PHE A 11 -4.21 19.16 7.48
C PHE A 11 -2.85 19.20 6.75
N ILE A 12 -1.98 20.13 7.13
CA ILE A 12 -0.61 20.24 6.57
C ILE A 12 0.20 18.98 6.91
N ASN A 13 0.14 18.50 8.15
CA ASN A 13 0.84 17.29 8.58
C ASN A 13 0.37 16.06 7.78
N TRP A 14 -0.93 15.93 7.54
CA TRP A 14 -1.49 14.84 6.73
C TRP A 14 -0.98 14.87 5.29
N ILE A 15 -0.94 16.04 4.65
CA ILE A 15 -0.39 16.20 3.29
C ILE A 15 1.09 15.83 3.26
N LEU A 16 1.86 16.28 4.26
CA LEU A 16 3.28 16.00 4.35
C LEU A 16 3.54 14.49 4.49
N ILE A 17 2.84 13.84 5.42
CA ILE A 17 2.95 12.39 5.65
C ILE A 17 2.58 11.63 4.39
N PHE A 18 1.46 11.97 3.74
CA PHE A 18 1.02 11.31 2.51
C PHE A 18 2.06 11.45 1.39
N THR A 19 2.64 12.65 1.23
CA THR A 19 3.68 12.93 0.23
C THR A 19 4.95 12.11 0.49
N VAL A 20 5.44 12.10 1.74
CA VAL A 20 6.61 11.31 2.14
C VAL A 20 6.35 9.82 1.93
N GLN A 21 5.16 9.34 2.31
CA GLN A 21 4.76 7.95 2.14
C GLN A 21 4.74 7.52 0.67
N THR A 22 4.14 8.33 -0.23
CA THR A 22 4.13 8.03 -1.67
C THR A 22 5.56 7.96 -2.23
N TYR A 23 6.42 8.91 -1.87
CA TYR A 23 7.83 8.89 -2.29
C TYR A 23 8.55 7.61 -1.84
N LEU A 24 8.39 7.23 -0.56
CA LEU A 24 8.98 6.01 -0.02
C LEU A 24 8.41 4.75 -0.69
N MET A 25 7.11 4.72 -1.00
CA MET A 25 6.48 3.64 -1.74
C MET A 25 7.08 3.44 -3.12
N VAL A 26 7.29 4.51 -3.91
CA VAL A 26 7.95 4.38 -5.23
C VAL A 26 9.32 3.72 -5.07
N ARG A 27 10.13 4.21 -4.12
CA ARG A 27 11.46 3.64 -3.87
C ARG A 27 11.38 2.19 -3.43
N PHE A 28 10.43 1.86 -2.57
CA PHE A 28 10.25 0.51 -2.05
C PHE A 28 9.85 -0.48 -3.14
N ILE A 29 8.90 -0.11 -4.01
CA ILE A 29 8.50 -0.92 -5.16
C ILE A 29 9.69 -1.19 -6.09
N LYS A 30 10.46 -0.14 -6.43
CA LYS A 30 11.66 -0.29 -7.27
C LYS A 30 12.73 -1.16 -6.61
N PHE A 31 12.94 -1.00 -5.30
CA PHE A 31 13.86 -1.83 -4.52
C PHE A 31 13.46 -3.31 -4.54
N MET A 32 12.18 -3.62 -4.32
CA MET A 32 11.68 -4.99 -4.39
C MET A 32 11.83 -5.60 -5.79
N ALA A 33 11.53 -4.83 -6.83
CA ALA A 33 11.67 -5.24 -8.22
C ALA A 33 13.14 -5.49 -8.63
N PHE A 34 14.05 -4.66 -8.13
CA PHE A 34 15.49 -4.87 -8.28
C PHE A 34 15.95 -6.16 -7.56
N LYS A 35 15.51 -6.38 -6.31
CA LYS A 35 15.83 -7.60 -5.56
C LYS A 35 15.28 -8.87 -6.19
N ALA A 36 14.13 -8.77 -6.86
CA ALA A 36 13.57 -9.86 -7.66
C ALA A 36 14.29 -10.10 -9.00
N ALA A 37 15.43 -9.44 -9.25
CA ALA A 37 16.30 -9.57 -10.44
C ALA A 37 15.62 -9.28 -11.79
N ARG A 38 14.47 -8.59 -11.80
CA ARG A 38 13.70 -8.31 -13.03
C ARG A 38 13.93 -6.94 -13.65
N TYR A 39 14.53 -5.98 -12.94
CA TYR A 39 14.68 -4.60 -13.41
C TYR A 39 16.10 -4.06 -13.18
N LYS A 40 16.59 -3.24 -14.12
CA LYS A 40 17.84 -2.49 -13.97
C LYS A 40 17.69 -1.45 -12.86
N LYS A 41 18.77 -1.27 -12.10
CA LYS A 41 18.89 -0.34 -10.97
C LYS A 41 18.70 1.12 -11.43
N ASP A 42 17.48 1.63 -11.38
CA ASP A 42 17.22 3.06 -11.29
C ASP A 42 16.59 3.33 -9.91
N GLU A 43 17.40 3.84 -8.99
CA GLU A 43 16.98 4.12 -7.61
C GLU A 43 16.31 5.50 -7.47
N THR A 44 16.28 6.29 -8.55
CA THR A 44 15.73 7.64 -8.53
C THR A 44 14.21 7.60 -8.69
N VAL A 45 13.53 8.52 -8.02
CA VAL A 45 12.08 8.71 -8.18
C VAL A 45 11.90 9.84 -9.18
N SER A 46 11.36 9.53 -10.35
CA SER A 46 10.99 10.59 -11.30
C SER A 46 9.73 11.30 -10.82
N TRP A 47 9.61 12.59 -11.15
CA TRP A 47 8.42 13.38 -10.83
C TRP A 47 7.14 12.78 -11.42
N ARG A 48 7.24 12.17 -12.61
CA ARG A 48 6.13 11.50 -13.29
C ARG A 48 5.64 10.28 -12.50
N GLU A 49 6.56 9.44 -12.01
CA GLU A 49 6.22 8.26 -11.20
C GLU A 49 5.59 8.66 -9.88
N PHE A 50 6.16 9.67 -9.22
CA PHE A 50 5.63 10.21 -7.97
C PHE A 50 4.20 10.71 -8.15
N LEU A 51 3.95 11.62 -9.11
CA LEU A 51 2.62 12.17 -9.34
C LEU A 51 1.61 11.10 -9.77
N ARG A 52 2.03 10.17 -10.63
CA ARG A 52 1.16 9.07 -11.04
C ARG A 52 0.74 8.24 -9.83
N LEU A 53 1.69 7.82 -9.00
CA LEU A 53 1.38 6.99 -7.83
C LEU A 53 0.53 7.75 -6.81
N LEU A 54 0.84 9.03 -6.60
CA LEU A 54 0.06 9.92 -5.74
C LEU A 54 -1.42 9.95 -6.16
N VAL A 55 -1.69 10.13 -7.46
CA VAL A 55 -3.06 10.18 -7.98
C VAL A 55 -3.74 8.80 -7.93
N VAL A 56 -3.02 7.72 -8.24
CA VAL A 56 -3.54 6.34 -8.08
C VAL A 56 -3.96 6.10 -6.62
N GLN A 57 -3.07 6.44 -5.67
CA GLN A 57 -3.31 6.29 -4.23
C GLN A 57 -4.48 7.13 -3.75
N PHE A 58 -4.53 8.39 -4.17
CA PHE A 58 -5.64 9.28 -3.84
C PHE A 58 -6.98 8.75 -4.36
N LEU A 59 -7.06 8.34 -5.62
CA LEU A 59 -8.28 7.83 -6.23
C LEU A 59 -8.75 6.55 -5.55
N TYR A 60 -7.90 5.54 -5.40
CA TYR A 60 -8.36 4.30 -4.78
C TYR A 60 -8.70 4.51 -3.30
N CYS A 61 -8.00 5.39 -2.58
CA CYS A 61 -8.31 5.70 -1.19
C CYS A 61 -9.74 6.25 -1.06
N LEU A 62 -10.16 7.16 -1.95
CA LEU A 62 -11.55 7.63 -2.02
C LEU A 62 -12.53 6.47 -2.22
N VAL A 63 -12.24 5.55 -3.15
CA VAL A 63 -13.12 4.41 -3.42
C VAL A 63 -13.19 3.45 -2.22
N ILE A 64 -12.06 3.18 -1.55
CA ILE A 64 -12.03 2.35 -0.33
C ILE A 64 -12.81 3.02 0.79
N MET A 65 -12.64 4.33 1.01
CA MET A 65 -13.41 5.07 2.02
C MET A 65 -14.92 4.97 1.74
N LEU A 66 -15.35 5.25 0.51
CA LEU A 66 -16.76 5.13 0.12
C LEU A 66 -17.28 3.70 0.27
N GLY A 67 -16.47 2.71 -0.14
CA GLY A 67 -16.80 1.30 -0.01
C GLY A 67 -16.98 0.90 1.44
N THR A 68 -16.06 1.31 2.32
CA THR A 68 -16.06 0.95 3.75
C THR A 68 -17.14 1.68 4.53
N LEU A 69 -17.43 2.94 4.18
CA LEU A 69 -18.55 3.72 4.74
C LEU A 69 -19.90 3.12 4.38
N ALA A 70 -20.05 2.59 3.17
CA ALA A 70 -21.25 1.87 2.79
C ALA A 70 -21.34 0.54 3.57
N LEU A 71 -20.31 -0.31 3.46
CA LEU A 71 -20.21 -1.61 4.13
C LEU A 71 -18.74 -2.08 4.17
N ILE A 72 -18.30 -2.68 5.28
CA ILE A 72 -16.90 -3.15 5.44
C ILE A 72 -16.49 -4.12 4.31
N ILE A 73 -17.34 -5.09 3.95
CA ILE A 73 -17.01 -6.14 2.97
C ILE A 73 -16.75 -5.56 1.55
N PRO A 74 -17.63 -4.72 0.97
CA PRO A 74 -17.34 -4.00 -0.27
C PRO A 74 -16.04 -3.19 -0.24
N GLY A 75 -15.74 -2.49 0.86
CA GLY A 75 -14.47 -1.79 1.04
C GLY A 75 -13.26 -2.72 0.92
N LEU A 76 -13.30 -3.87 1.63
CA LEU A 76 -12.26 -4.90 1.58
C LEU A 76 -12.08 -5.52 0.20
N TYR A 77 -13.20 -5.77 -0.50
CA TYR A 77 -13.19 -6.31 -1.86
C TYR A 77 -12.49 -5.34 -2.83
N ILE A 78 -12.85 -4.05 -2.76
CA ILE A 78 -12.26 -3.00 -3.59
C ILE A 78 -10.78 -2.82 -3.27
N ALA A 79 -10.40 -2.77 -1.98
CA ALA A 79 -9.00 -2.68 -1.57
C ALA A 79 -8.16 -3.82 -2.15
N SER A 80 -8.70 -5.04 -2.08
CA SER A 80 -8.04 -6.24 -2.62
C SER A 80 -7.96 -6.23 -4.14
N LYS A 81 -8.97 -5.68 -4.82
CA LYS A 81 -8.97 -5.49 -6.27
C LYS A 81 -7.94 -4.49 -6.75
N TYR A 82 -7.61 -3.49 -5.93
CA TYR A 82 -6.59 -2.48 -6.24
C TYR A 82 -5.21 -2.77 -5.65
N ALA A 83 -5.01 -3.90 -4.96
CA ALA A 83 -3.76 -4.25 -4.30
C ALA A 83 -2.52 -4.24 -5.22
N PHE A 84 -2.68 -4.38 -6.54
CA PHE A 84 -1.57 -4.35 -7.51
C PHE A 84 -1.47 -3.04 -8.31
N ALA A 85 -2.31 -2.03 -8.04
CA ALA A 85 -2.36 -0.81 -8.85
C ALA A 85 -1.04 -0.03 -8.78
N ASP A 86 -0.44 0.02 -7.60
CA ASP A 86 0.85 0.65 -7.36
C ASP A 86 1.97 -0.02 -8.18
N PHE A 87 1.98 -1.35 -8.24
CA PHE A 87 2.95 -2.12 -9.01
C PHE A 87 2.79 -1.89 -10.52
N GLU A 88 1.55 -1.88 -11.02
CA GLU A 88 1.26 -1.61 -12.42
C GLU A 88 1.65 -0.17 -12.82
N ALA A 89 1.41 0.80 -11.94
CA ALA A 89 1.81 2.17 -12.14
C ALA A 89 3.34 2.31 -12.19
N ILE A 90 4.07 1.72 -11.25
CA ILE A 90 5.52 1.95 -11.13
C ILE A 90 6.34 1.03 -12.05
N LEU A 91 6.01 -0.24 -12.16
CA LEU A 91 6.86 -1.23 -12.84
C LEU A 91 6.54 -1.40 -14.32
N ASN A 92 5.30 -1.12 -14.72
CA ASN A 92 4.85 -1.25 -16.12
C ASN A 92 4.62 0.11 -16.78
N ASP A 93 4.97 1.21 -16.12
CA ASP A 93 4.79 2.59 -16.57
C ASP A 93 3.35 2.91 -17.07
N LYS A 94 2.34 2.21 -16.56
CA LYS A 94 0.96 2.39 -17.03
C LYS A 94 0.38 3.73 -16.58
N PRO A 95 -0.54 4.35 -17.35
CA PRO A 95 -1.25 5.54 -16.89
C PRO A 95 -2.27 5.19 -15.79
N ILE A 96 -2.62 6.19 -14.97
CA ILE A 96 -3.42 6.07 -13.73
C ILE A 96 -4.62 5.10 -13.86
N PHE A 97 -5.55 5.35 -14.77
CA PHE A 97 -6.75 4.52 -14.95
C PHE A 97 -6.45 3.12 -15.50
N SER A 98 -5.40 3.00 -16.32
CA SER A 98 -4.96 1.71 -16.85
C SER A 98 -4.35 0.85 -15.75
N SER A 99 -3.57 1.44 -14.83
CA SER A 99 -3.03 0.74 -13.67
C SER A 99 -4.12 0.20 -12.75
N LEU A 100 -5.17 0.99 -12.50
CA LEU A 100 -6.33 0.58 -11.70
C LEU A 100 -7.13 -0.54 -12.40
N SER A 101 -7.41 -0.38 -13.69
CA SER A 101 -8.14 -1.38 -14.49
C SER A 101 -7.38 -2.70 -14.59
N GLU A 102 -6.06 -2.63 -14.81
CA GLU A 102 -5.22 -3.82 -14.88
C GLU A 102 -5.14 -4.51 -13.52
N SER A 103 -4.96 -3.76 -12.43
CA SER A 103 -4.98 -4.31 -11.08
C SER A 103 -6.26 -5.12 -10.84
N TRP A 104 -7.41 -4.59 -11.27
CA TRP A 104 -8.70 -5.27 -11.14
C TRP A 104 -8.76 -6.61 -11.87
N LYS A 105 -8.23 -6.67 -13.11
CA LYS A 105 -8.13 -7.91 -13.90
C LYS A 105 -7.08 -8.86 -13.31
N ASN A 106 -5.96 -8.32 -12.86
CA ASN A 106 -4.83 -9.07 -12.34
C ASN A 106 -5.10 -9.65 -10.95
N THR A 107 -6.11 -9.16 -10.25
CA THR A 107 -6.56 -9.71 -8.97
C THR A 107 -7.72 -10.70 -9.13
N GLU A 108 -8.31 -10.85 -10.33
CA GLU A 108 -9.32 -11.88 -10.60
C GLU A 108 -8.81 -13.30 -10.28
N GLY A 109 -9.69 -14.09 -9.66
CA GLY A 109 -9.39 -15.44 -9.17
C GLY A 109 -8.59 -15.52 -7.86
N ILE A 110 -7.97 -14.42 -7.40
CA ILE A 110 -7.17 -14.40 -6.16
C ILE A 110 -7.64 -13.34 -5.15
N VAL A 111 -8.73 -12.63 -5.43
CA VAL A 111 -9.26 -11.56 -4.55
C VAL A 111 -9.49 -12.06 -3.13
N GLY A 112 -10.09 -13.23 -2.95
CA GLY A 112 -10.32 -13.78 -1.60
C GLY A 112 -9.03 -14.02 -0.82
N ARG A 113 -7.95 -14.46 -1.49
CA ARG A 113 -6.64 -14.61 -0.86
C ARG A 113 -6.07 -13.26 -0.43
N LEU A 114 -6.19 -12.24 -1.28
CA LEU A 114 -5.75 -10.88 -0.96
C LEU A 114 -6.57 -10.26 0.17
N MET A 115 -7.88 -10.48 0.19
CA MET A 115 -8.77 -10.06 1.28
C MET A 115 -8.36 -10.70 2.60
N MET A 116 -8.09 -12.01 2.63
CA MET A 116 -7.67 -12.69 3.86
C MET A 116 -6.33 -12.14 4.37
N ILE A 117 -5.36 -11.88 3.49
CA ILE A 117 -4.09 -11.25 3.87
C ILE A 117 -4.36 -9.87 4.47
N PHE A 118 -5.19 -9.05 3.82
CA PHE A 118 -5.55 -7.72 4.33
C PHE A 118 -6.20 -7.79 5.70
N VAL A 119 -7.23 -8.64 5.86
CA VAL A 119 -7.94 -8.82 7.13
C VAL A 119 -7.03 -9.33 8.23
N PHE A 120 -6.14 -10.28 7.92
CA PHE A 120 -5.18 -10.80 8.89
C PHE A 120 -4.18 -9.73 9.32
N SER A 121 -3.62 -8.97 8.37
CA SER A 121 -2.69 -7.89 8.67
C SER A 121 -3.34 -6.78 9.48
N CYS A 122 -4.53 -6.32 9.10
CA CYS A 122 -5.28 -5.32 9.86
C CYS A 122 -5.71 -5.85 11.23
N GLY A 123 -6.13 -7.11 11.31
CA GLY A 123 -6.51 -7.75 12.57
C GLY A 123 -5.33 -7.85 13.55
N LEU A 124 -4.14 -8.18 13.04
CA LEU A 124 -2.91 -8.16 13.85
C LEU A 124 -2.56 -6.75 14.32
N ASP A 125 -2.63 -5.76 13.44
CA ASP A 125 -2.35 -4.36 13.79
C ASP A 125 -3.29 -3.86 14.90
N ILE A 126 -4.60 -4.07 14.73
CA ILE A 126 -5.61 -3.73 15.74
C ILE A 126 -5.36 -4.48 17.06
N ALA A 127 -5.05 -5.77 17.00
CA ALA A 127 -4.75 -6.56 18.19
C ALA A 127 -3.50 -6.04 18.92
N THR A 128 -2.46 -5.63 18.19
CA THR A 128 -1.28 -5.01 18.80
C THR A 128 -1.59 -3.67 19.44
N GLY A 129 -2.52 -2.89 18.87
CA GLY A 129 -3.02 -1.66 19.48
C GLY A 129 -3.61 -1.92 20.85
N PHE A 130 -4.55 -2.86 20.96
CA PHE A 130 -5.17 -3.22 22.25
C PHE A 130 -4.19 -3.78 23.30
N ILE A 131 -3.09 -4.42 22.87
CA ILE A 131 -2.11 -5.00 23.79
C ILE A 131 -1.13 -3.94 24.32
N ILE A 132 -0.77 -2.96 23.49
CA ILE A 132 0.27 -1.97 23.78
C ILE A 132 -0.33 -0.66 24.32
N GLU A 133 -1.65 -0.49 24.22
CA GLU A 133 -2.37 0.70 24.68
C GLU A 133 -2.05 1.02 26.16
N PRO A 134 -1.44 2.19 26.44
CA PRO A 134 -1.13 2.59 27.81
C PRO A 134 -2.41 2.93 28.58
N SER A 135 -2.40 2.71 29.91
CA SER A 135 -3.50 3.14 30.79
C SER A 135 -3.68 4.66 30.75
N GLU A 136 -4.89 5.16 31.00
CA GLU A 136 -5.20 6.61 31.03
C GLU A 136 -4.30 7.40 32.00
N ASP A 137 -3.88 6.79 33.10
CA ASP A 137 -3.00 7.40 34.11
C ASP A 137 -1.49 7.23 33.81
N ALA A 138 -1.13 6.78 32.61
CA ALA A 138 0.26 6.56 32.24
C ALA A 138 1.06 7.87 32.22
N SER A 139 2.32 7.79 32.67
CA SER A 139 3.25 8.90 32.52
C SER A 139 3.46 9.27 31.04
N THR A 140 3.75 10.54 30.75
CA THR A 140 4.03 11.02 29.38
C THR A 140 5.15 10.22 28.70
N LEU A 141 6.16 9.80 29.46
CA LEU A 141 7.26 8.99 28.94
C LEU A 141 6.80 7.58 28.55
N LEU A 142 5.93 6.95 29.34
CA LEU A 142 5.37 5.64 29.02
C LEU A 142 4.45 5.71 27.78
N TYR A 143 3.63 6.75 27.68
CA TYR A 143 2.81 7.01 26.49
C TYR A 143 3.68 7.16 25.23
N PHE A 144 4.72 8.00 25.30
CA PHE A 144 5.62 8.20 24.17
C PHE A 144 6.32 6.91 23.73
N VAL A 145 6.79 6.09 24.68
CA VAL A 145 7.45 4.82 24.39
C VAL A 145 6.49 3.82 23.76
N THR A 146 5.28 3.67 24.30
CA THR A 146 4.25 2.73 23.79
C THR A 146 3.79 3.11 22.39
N GLU A 147 3.50 4.39 22.14
CA GLU A 147 3.17 4.90 20.80
C GLU A 147 4.29 4.66 19.78
N THR A 148 5.53 4.92 20.19
CA THR A 148 6.69 4.68 19.31
C THR A 148 6.85 3.19 18.97
N LEU A 149 6.69 2.31 19.96
CA LEU A 149 6.74 0.86 19.77
C LEU A 149 5.61 0.36 18.88
N TYR A 150 4.38 0.82 19.14
CA TYR A 150 3.21 0.49 18.31
C TYR A 150 3.42 0.93 16.87
N GLY A 151 3.87 2.17 16.65
CA GLY A 151 4.20 2.68 15.32
C GLY A 151 5.22 1.80 14.59
N LEU A 152 6.32 1.41 15.24
CA LEU A 152 7.34 0.54 14.64
C LEU A 152 6.77 -0.82 14.24
N ILE A 153 5.92 -1.43 15.07
CA ILE A 153 5.27 -2.71 14.79
C ILE A 153 4.32 -2.56 13.61
N SER A 154 3.45 -1.54 13.65
CA SER A 154 2.45 -1.26 12.62
C SER A 154 3.10 -1.02 11.24
N TYR A 155 4.11 -0.15 11.16
CA TYR A 155 4.84 0.07 9.92
C TYR A 155 5.56 -1.18 9.42
N SER A 156 6.09 -2.02 10.32
CA SER A 156 6.71 -3.28 9.92
C SER A 156 5.67 -4.24 9.33
N LEU A 157 4.51 -4.40 9.97
CA LEU A 157 3.40 -5.23 9.45
C LEU A 157 2.93 -4.74 8.07
N MET A 158 2.82 -3.42 7.88
CA MET A 158 2.48 -2.83 6.59
C MET A 158 3.53 -3.20 5.52
N ILE A 159 4.82 -3.06 5.82
CA ILE A 159 5.92 -3.42 4.91
C ILE A 159 5.85 -4.92 4.55
N PHE A 160 5.68 -5.80 5.54
CA PHE A 160 5.56 -7.25 5.31
C PHE A 160 4.36 -7.60 4.42
N THR A 161 3.20 -7.00 4.68
CA THR A 161 1.99 -7.18 3.86
C THR A 161 2.25 -6.78 2.41
N TYR A 162 2.93 -5.65 2.21
CA TYR A 162 3.27 -5.16 0.88
C TYR A 162 4.25 -6.07 0.14
N ILE A 163 5.24 -6.65 0.84
CA ILE A 163 6.15 -7.66 0.28
C ILE A 163 5.37 -8.91 -0.18
N ILE A 164 4.40 -9.37 0.62
CA ILE A 164 3.55 -10.51 0.26
C ILE A 164 2.76 -10.20 -1.01
N TYR A 165 2.13 -9.03 -1.10
CA TYR A 165 1.42 -8.61 -2.31
C TYR A 165 2.34 -8.54 -3.52
N PHE A 166 3.53 -7.96 -3.36
CA PHE A 166 4.52 -7.90 -4.43
C PHE A 166 4.94 -9.29 -4.91
N ARG A 167 5.15 -10.24 -4.00
CA ARG A 167 5.48 -11.63 -4.35
C ARG A 167 4.37 -12.28 -5.15
N ILE A 168 3.12 -12.17 -4.70
CA ILE A 168 1.95 -12.72 -5.41
C ILE A 168 1.82 -12.09 -6.81
N TYR A 169 2.07 -10.79 -6.90
CA TYR A 169 2.08 -10.05 -8.16
C TYR A 169 3.12 -10.61 -9.15
N ILE A 170 4.37 -10.78 -8.70
CA ILE A 170 5.47 -11.33 -9.53
C ILE A 170 5.20 -12.78 -9.94
N GLU A 171 4.69 -13.62 -9.05
CA GLU A 171 4.33 -15.02 -9.35
C GLU A 171 3.30 -15.07 -10.49
N LYS A 172 2.25 -14.24 -10.42
CA LYS A 172 1.21 -14.17 -11.46
C LYS A 172 1.73 -13.59 -12.78
N TRP A 173 2.66 -12.65 -12.73
CA TRP A 173 3.27 -12.07 -13.93
C TRP A 173 4.27 -13.03 -14.59
N SER A 174 5.06 -13.77 -13.79
CA SER A 174 5.96 -14.81 -14.29
C SER A 174 5.22 -15.91 -15.04
N GLY A 175 4.02 -16.28 -14.59
CA GLY A 175 3.17 -17.25 -15.28
C GLY A 175 2.65 -16.75 -16.64
N ARG A 176 2.63 -15.43 -16.91
CA ARG A 176 2.23 -14.88 -18.21
C ARG A 176 3.35 -14.86 -19.24
N GLU A 177 4.60 -14.64 -18.81
CA GLU A 177 5.74 -14.69 -19.73
C GLU A 177 6.07 -16.13 -20.15
N THR A 178 5.92 -17.12 -19.27
CA THR A 178 6.08 -18.53 -19.65
C THR A 178 5.00 -19.00 -20.64
N LEU A 179 3.82 -18.39 -20.65
CA LEU A 179 2.79 -18.64 -21.67
C LEU A 179 3.09 -18.02 -23.04
N LYS A 180 4.01 -17.03 -23.12
CA LYS A 180 4.44 -16.45 -24.41
C LYS A 180 5.59 -17.21 -25.08
N LEU A 181 6.28 -18.10 -24.35
CA LEU A 181 7.36 -18.91 -24.91
C LEU A 181 6.89 -20.22 -25.57
N ASN A 182 5.65 -20.65 -25.32
CA ASN A 182 5.09 -21.88 -25.90
C ASN A 182 4.16 -21.67 -27.11
N THR A 183 4.07 -20.44 -27.65
CA THR A 183 3.24 -20.14 -28.84
C THR A 183 4.06 -19.63 -30.04
N ILE A 184 5.39 -19.74 -30.00
CA ILE A 184 6.28 -19.50 -31.13
C ILE A 184 7.18 -20.73 -31.34
N SER A 185 6.56 -21.87 -31.62
CA SER A 185 7.22 -23.00 -32.29
C SER A 185 6.14 -24.02 -32.67
N GLY A 186 5.61 -23.85 -33.89
CA GLY A 186 4.67 -24.74 -34.55
C GLY A 186 4.48 -24.26 -35.97
#